data_AF-A0A9D3ZIN1-F1
#
_entry.id   AF-A0A9D3ZIN1-F1
#
_cell.length_a   1.000
_cell.length_b   1.000
_cell.length_c   1.000
_cell.angle_alpha   90.00
_cell.angle_beta   90.00
_cell.angle_gamma   90.00
#
_symmetry.space_group_name_H-M   'P 1'
#
loop_
_entity.id
_entity.type
_entity.pdbx_description
1 polymer ?
#
loop_
_entity_poly.entity_id
_entity_poly.type
_entity_poly.pdbx_seq_one_letter_code
_entity_poly.pdbx_strand_id
1 'polypeptide(L)'
;MVNLQLDKREPDDPCKYLLAIWTPGETANSIQQPERRCNSQEHGKLCDDETCFSCNSIREAESQIVRGTLLIPCRTAMRGSFPLNGTYFQVNEVFADHDSSLNPIAVPREWLWNLPRRMVYFGTSIPSIFKGLTTEGIQHCFWRGYVCVRGFDQKSRAPRPLMARLHFPASRLAKGKGKGAGEDE
;
A
#
# COMPACT_ATOMS: atom_id res chain seq x y z
N MET A 1 -7.97 -20.68 6.13
CA MET A 1 -6.53 -20.60 5.80
C MET A 1 -6.36 -19.60 4.67
N VAL A 2 -5.62 -18.52 4.89
CA VAL A 2 -5.31 -17.53 3.85
C VAL A 2 -4.22 -18.16 3.00
N ASN A 3 -4.59 -18.68 1.83
CA ASN A 3 -3.65 -19.34 0.94
C ASN A 3 -2.97 -18.27 0.06
N LEU A 4 -1.99 -17.56 0.64
CA LEU A 4 -1.18 -16.59 -0.10
C LEU A 4 -0.20 -17.38 -0.96
N GLN A 5 -0.48 -17.51 -2.26
CA GLN A 5 0.46 -18.09 -3.21
C GLN A 5 1.57 -17.06 -3.49
N LEU A 6 2.49 -16.94 -2.53
CA LEU A 6 3.66 -16.08 -2.63
C LEU A 6 4.73 -16.79 -3.45
N ASP A 7 5.34 -16.05 -4.38
CA ASP A 7 6.58 -16.50 -5.02
C ASP A 7 7.63 -16.80 -3.94
N LYS A 8 8.43 -17.86 -4.17
CA LYS A 8 9.59 -18.12 -3.32
C LYS A 8 10.53 -16.94 -3.43
N ARG A 9 10.96 -16.39 -2.28
CA ARG A 9 11.91 -15.28 -2.24
C ARG A 9 13.21 -15.66 -2.95
N GLU A 10 13.71 -14.75 -3.78
CA GLU A 10 15.03 -14.89 -4.37
C GLU A 10 16.09 -14.95 -3.26
N PRO A 11 17.02 -15.93 -3.27
CA PRO A 11 17.97 -16.14 -2.17
C PRO A 11 18.77 -14.87 -1.81
N ASP A 12 19.25 -14.16 -2.83
CA ASP A 12 20.11 -12.98 -2.71
C ASP A 12 19.32 -11.65 -2.63
N ASP A 13 18.00 -11.71 -2.49
CA ASP A 13 17.21 -10.51 -2.29
C ASP A 13 17.51 -9.93 -0.90
N PRO A 14 18.02 -8.69 -0.76
CA PRO A 14 18.22 -8.08 0.55
C PRO A 14 16.89 -7.70 1.21
N CYS A 15 15.85 -7.49 0.42
CA CYS A 15 14.52 -7.13 0.90
C CYS A 15 13.73 -8.35 1.38
N LYS A 16 12.81 -8.10 2.30
CA LYS A 16 11.81 -9.07 2.75
C LYS A 16 10.44 -8.68 2.21
N TYR A 17 9.53 -9.64 2.12
CA TYR A 17 8.11 -9.33 1.99
C TYR A 17 7.68 -8.45 3.17
N LEU A 18 6.90 -7.41 2.85
CA LEU A 18 6.31 -6.53 3.85
C LEU A 18 4.78 -6.55 3.72
N LEU A 19 4.10 -6.12 4.78
CA LEU A 19 2.66 -5.92 4.80
C LEU A 19 2.36 -4.45 5.06
N ALA A 20 1.77 -3.76 4.08
CA ALA A 20 1.21 -2.43 4.26
C ALA A 20 -0.18 -2.58 4.89
N ILE A 21 -0.27 -2.34 6.19
CA ILE A 21 -1.51 -2.47 6.97
C ILE A 21 -2.54 -1.43 6.50
N TRP A 22 -3.79 -1.86 6.39
CA TRP A 22 -4.93 -1.00 6.10
C TRP A 22 -5.52 -0.44 7.38
N THR A 23 -5.99 0.80 7.30
CA THR A 23 -6.79 1.37 8.36
C THR A 23 -8.19 0.75 8.31
N PRO A 24 -8.83 0.40 9.45
CA PRO A 24 -10.20 -0.10 9.44
C PRO A 24 -11.16 0.84 8.69
N GLY A 25 -12.03 0.30 7.84
CA GLY A 25 -12.92 1.09 6.97
C GLY A 25 -12.24 1.71 5.74
N GLU A 26 -10.93 1.50 5.55
CA GLU A 26 -10.23 1.96 4.35
C GLU A 26 -10.57 1.12 3.12
N THR A 27 -10.57 1.77 1.96
CA THR A 27 -10.79 1.19 0.63
C THR A 27 -9.54 1.40 -0.24
N ALA A 28 -9.44 0.69 -1.36
CA ALA A 28 -8.32 0.85 -2.28
C ALA A 28 -8.20 2.29 -2.85
N ASN A 29 -9.33 3.01 -2.92
CA ASN A 29 -9.42 4.37 -3.45
C ASN A 29 -9.43 5.45 -2.35
N SER A 30 -9.27 5.09 -1.08
CA SER A 30 -9.24 6.05 0.02
C SER A 30 -8.06 7.01 -0.13
N ILE A 31 -8.33 8.32 -0.16
CA ILE A 31 -7.31 9.38 -0.13
C ILE A 31 -7.28 10.05 1.26
N GLN A 32 -8.40 9.95 1.98
CA GLN A 32 -8.59 10.46 3.33
C GLN A 32 -8.77 9.29 4.29
N GLN A 33 -8.52 9.53 5.58
CA GLN A 33 -8.73 8.52 6.60
C GLN A 33 -10.22 8.20 6.73
N PRO A 34 -10.59 6.92 6.94
CA PRO A 34 -11.96 6.54 7.24
C PRO A 34 -12.46 7.22 8.51
N GLU A 35 -13.71 7.64 8.50
CA GLU A 35 -14.34 8.31 9.65
C GLU A 35 -15.45 7.45 10.25
N ARG A 36 -15.90 7.83 11.45
CA ARG A 36 -17.11 7.28 12.03
C ARG A 36 -18.32 7.85 11.28
N ARG A 37 -19.09 6.98 10.63
CA ARG A 37 -20.29 7.36 9.85
C ARG A 37 -21.61 6.91 10.47
N CYS A 38 -21.57 6.24 11.62
CA CYS A 38 -22.74 5.66 12.26
C CYS A 38 -22.89 6.07 13.73
N ASN A 39 -24.15 6.09 14.19
CA ASN A 39 -24.52 6.21 15.60
C ASN A 39 -24.82 4.83 16.24
N SER A 40 -24.61 3.72 15.51
CA SER A 40 -25.09 2.38 15.90
C SER A 40 -24.48 1.81 17.19
N GLN A 41 -23.36 2.38 17.68
CA GLN A 41 -22.78 2.02 18.98
C GLN A 41 -23.76 2.23 20.15
N GLU A 42 -24.73 3.13 20.03
CA GLU A 42 -25.76 3.36 21.07
C GLU A 42 -26.69 2.15 21.27
N HIS A 43 -26.79 1.26 20.29
CA HIS A 43 -27.69 0.10 20.31
C HIS A 43 -26.95 -1.24 20.42
N GLY A 44 -25.62 -1.22 20.65
CA GLY A 44 -24.80 -2.43 20.73
C GLY A 44 -24.68 -3.23 19.42
N LYS A 45 -25.11 -2.66 18.27
CA LYS A 45 -25.04 -3.31 16.94
C LYS A 45 -24.03 -2.60 16.03
N LEU A 46 -23.28 -3.39 15.27
CA LEU A 46 -22.38 -2.89 14.23
C LEU A 46 -23.18 -2.50 12.98
N CYS A 47 -22.85 -1.38 12.33
CA CYS A 47 -23.52 -0.95 11.10
C CYS A 47 -23.01 -1.68 9.86
N ASP A 48 -23.84 -1.90 8.85
CA ASP A 48 -23.44 -2.62 7.63
C ASP A 48 -22.54 -1.81 6.67
N ASP A 49 -22.23 -0.54 7.02
CA ASP A 49 -21.27 0.27 6.26
C ASP A 49 -19.84 -0.28 6.38
N GLU A 50 -19.34 -0.83 5.27
CA GLU A 50 -17.98 -1.37 5.13
C GLU A 50 -16.89 -0.29 5.23
N THR A 51 -17.23 0.98 5.09
CA THR A 51 -16.29 2.11 5.19
C THR A 51 -16.26 2.77 6.56
N CYS A 52 -17.15 2.37 7.48
CA CYS A 52 -17.21 2.94 8.82
C CYS A 52 -15.99 2.54 9.65
N PHE A 53 -15.17 3.51 10.06
CA PHE A 53 -13.96 3.27 10.86
C PHE A 53 -14.27 2.54 12.18
N SER A 54 -15.23 3.03 12.95
CA SER A 54 -15.53 2.51 14.29
C SER A 54 -16.02 1.07 14.27
N CYS A 55 -16.95 0.74 13.36
CA CYS A 55 -17.49 -0.62 13.28
C CYS A 55 -16.46 -1.61 12.71
N ASN A 56 -15.68 -1.23 11.70
CA ASN A 56 -14.62 -2.08 11.19
C ASN A 56 -13.49 -2.29 12.21
N SER A 57 -13.17 -1.28 13.02
CA SER A 57 -12.18 -1.43 14.09
C SER A 57 -12.59 -2.51 15.09
N ILE A 58 -13.87 -2.57 15.45
CA ILE A 58 -14.43 -3.61 16.32
C ILE A 58 -14.39 -4.97 15.62
N ARG A 59 -14.87 -5.07 14.36
CA ARG A 59 -14.86 -6.32 13.58
C ARG A 59 -13.47 -6.94 13.48
N GLU A 60 -12.49 -6.14 13.11
CA GLU A 60 -11.09 -6.59 12.97
C GLU A 60 -10.49 -6.99 14.32
N ALA A 61 -10.86 -6.30 15.41
CA ALA A 61 -10.43 -6.65 16.76
C ALA A 61 -11.07 -7.96 17.25
N GLU A 62 -12.37 -8.14 17.11
CA GLU A 62 -13.08 -9.37 17.51
C GLU A 62 -12.60 -10.58 16.69
N SER A 63 -12.35 -10.38 15.40
CA SER A 63 -11.84 -11.43 14.51
C SER A 63 -10.34 -11.70 14.67
N GLN A 64 -9.63 -10.90 15.47
CA GLN A 64 -8.18 -10.97 15.65
C GLN A 64 -7.38 -10.94 14.34
N ILE A 65 -7.87 -10.19 13.35
CA ILE A 65 -7.21 -10.00 12.05
C ILE A 65 -6.77 -8.56 11.85
N VAL A 66 -5.90 -8.37 10.88
CA VAL A 66 -5.55 -7.09 10.27
C VAL A 66 -5.58 -7.26 8.76
N ARG A 67 -6.13 -6.29 8.05
CA ARG A 67 -6.12 -6.25 6.59
C ARG A 67 -4.85 -5.59 6.07
N GLY A 68 -4.31 -6.07 4.96
CA GLY A 68 -3.08 -5.52 4.41
C GLY A 68 -2.89 -5.74 2.92
N THR A 69 -2.03 -4.91 2.32
CA THR A 69 -1.48 -5.11 0.99
C THR A 69 -0.09 -5.69 1.10
N LEU A 70 0.18 -6.72 0.30
CA LEU A 70 1.50 -7.31 0.24
C LEU A 70 2.46 -6.41 -0.54
N LEU A 71 3.65 -6.17 0.01
CA LEU A 71 4.75 -5.55 -0.71
C LEU A 71 5.81 -6.61 -1.02
N ILE A 72 6.15 -6.72 -2.29
CA ILE A 72 7.01 -7.76 -2.84
C ILE A 72 8.37 -7.15 -3.14
N PRO A 73 9.48 -7.72 -2.63
CA PRO A 73 10.82 -7.33 -3.05
C PRO A 73 10.97 -7.31 -4.57
N CYS A 74 11.56 -6.26 -5.15
CA CYS A 74 11.57 -6.10 -6.61
C CYS A 74 12.31 -7.26 -7.31
N ARG A 75 13.42 -7.75 -6.74
CA ARG A 75 14.20 -8.86 -7.32
C ARG A 75 13.40 -10.15 -7.29
N THR A 76 12.72 -10.44 -6.18
CA THR A 76 11.76 -11.55 -6.08
C THR A 76 10.60 -11.39 -7.09
N ALA A 77 10.01 -10.20 -7.18
CA ALA A 77 8.98 -9.88 -8.15
C ALA A 77 9.46 -9.95 -9.61
N MET A 78 10.77 -9.99 -9.85
CA MET A 78 11.35 -10.12 -11.19
C MET A 78 12.08 -11.45 -11.40
N ARG A 79 12.02 -12.39 -10.43
CA ARG A 79 12.70 -13.69 -10.46
C ARG A 79 14.19 -13.58 -10.76
N GLY A 80 14.84 -12.65 -10.07
CA GLY A 80 16.27 -12.40 -10.25
C GLY A 80 16.63 -11.67 -11.54
N SER A 81 15.68 -11.43 -12.47
CA SER A 81 15.96 -10.62 -13.65
C SER A 81 16.15 -9.16 -13.22
N PHE A 82 17.30 -8.61 -13.59
CA PHE A 82 17.60 -7.20 -13.33
C PHE A 82 16.70 -6.37 -14.25
N PRO A 83 15.91 -5.42 -13.74
CA PRO A 83 15.30 -4.41 -14.59
C PRO A 83 16.43 -3.70 -15.33
N LEU A 84 16.52 -3.91 -16.65
CA LEU A 84 17.52 -3.27 -17.50
C LEU A 84 17.48 -1.76 -17.23
N ASN A 85 18.66 -1.20 -16.93
CA ASN A 85 18.97 0.14 -16.42
C ASN A 85 19.23 0.19 -14.90
N GLY A 86 20.48 -0.12 -14.55
CA GLY A 86 21.04 -0.01 -13.20
C GLY A 86 20.90 1.40 -12.64
N THR A 87 19.97 1.53 -11.68
CA THR A 87 19.93 2.67 -10.79
C THR A 87 20.00 2.16 -9.36
N TYR A 88 20.73 2.87 -8.52
CA TYR A 88 21.08 2.55 -7.12
C TYR A 88 19.87 2.17 -6.22
N PHE A 89 18.64 2.49 -6.64
CA PHE A 89 17.43 2.32 -5.84
C PHE A 89 16.85 0.89 -5.83
N GLN A 90 17.40 -0.05 -6.59
CA GLN A 90 16.87 -1.41 -6.68
C GLN A 90 17.08 -2.24 -5.40
N VAL A 91 18.01 -1.87 -4.51
CA VAL A 91 18.30 -2.68 -3.32
C VAL A 91 17.19 -2.64 -2.26
N ASN A 92 16.46 -1.53 -2.15
CA ASN A 92 15.38 -1.34 -1.17
C ASN A 92 14.00 -1.16 -1.83
N GLU A 93 13.91 -1.47 -3.13
CA GLU A 93 12.67 -1.32 -3.89
C GLU A 93 11.73 -2.50 -3.65
N VAL A 94 10.48 -2.19 -3.36
CA VAL A 94 9.38 -3.16 -3.25
C VAL A 94 8.23 -2.73 -4.15
N PHE A 95 7.47 -3.68 -4.68
CA PHE A 95 6.27 -3.42 -5.44
C PHE A 95 5.03 -3.72 -4.61
N ALA A 96 4.01 -2.88 -4.71
CA ALA A 96 2.72 -3.16 -4.11
C ALA A 96 1.98 -4.19 -4.97
N ASP A 97 1.66 -5.35 -4.40
CA ASP A 97 0.88 -6.35 -5.10
C ASP A 97 -0.50 -5.81 -5.49
N HIS A 98 -0.84 -5.84 -6.77
CA HIS A 98 -2.03 -5.17 -7.29
C HIS A 98 -3.32 -5.81 -6.77
N ASP A 99 -3.36 -7.14 -6.68
CA ASP A 99 -4.55 -7.88 -6.26
C ASP A 99 -4.87 -7.60 -4.78
N SER A 100 -3.87 -7.71 -3.90
CA SER A 100 -4.03 -7.36 -2.48
C SER A 100 -4.07 -5.85 -2.20
N SER A 101 -3.77 -5.01 -3.19
CA SER A 101 -4.05 -3.56 -3.12
C SER A 101 -5.51 -3.24 -3.40
N LEU A 102 -6.22 -4.11 -4.12
CA LEU A 102 -7.67 -4.00 -4.36
C LEU A 102 -8.46 -4.75 -3.29
N ASN A 103 -8.04 -5.98 -2.99
CA ASN A 103 -8.69 -6.92 -2.10
C ASN A 103 -7.72 -7.29 -0.96
N PRO A 104 -7.67 -6.51 0.14
CA PRO A 104 -6.64 -6.70 1.15
C PRO A 104 -6.70 -8.07 1.79
N ILE A 105 -5.53 -8.63 2.05
CA ILE A 105 -5.42 -9.94 2.68
C ILE A 105 -5.71 -9.81 4.17
N ALA A 106 -6.52 -10.72 4.72
CA ALA A 106 -6.74 -10.82 6.15
C ALA A 106 -5.58 -11.61 6.77
N VAL A 107 -4.86 -11.03 7.73
CA VAL A 107 -3.72 -11.67 8.41
C VAL A 107 -4.01 -11.75 9.91
N PRO A 108 -3.85 -12.93 10.54
CA PRO A 108 -3.97 -13.04 12.00
C PRO A 108 -3.00 -12.10 12.73
N ARG A 109 -3.48 -11.39 13.74
CA ARG A 109 -2.67 -10.42 14.51
C ARG A 109 -1.45 -11.05 15.17
N GLU A 110 -1.60 -12.28 15.65
CA GLU A 110 -0.53 -13.06 16.26
C GLU A 110 0.70 -13.24 15.34
N TRP A 111 0.50 -13.32 14.01
CA TRP A 111 1.61 -13.47 13.05
C TRP A 111 2.44 -12.19 12.92
N LEU A 112 1.86 -11.04 13.28
CA LEU A 112 2.50 -9.73 13.15
C LEU A 112 3.19 -9.28 14.45
N TRP A 113 2.87 -9.88 15.59
CA TRP A 113 3.28 -9.39 16.92
C TRP A 113 4.80 -9.22 17.07
N ASN A 114 5.58 -10.18 16.55
CA ASN A 114 7.03 -10.20 16.66
C ASN A 114 7.74 -9.68 15.40
N LEU A 115 7.01 -9.10 14.44
CA LEU A 115 7.59 -8.60 13.20
C LEU A 115 8.06 -7.14 13.35
N PRO A 116 9.26 -6.81 12.83
CA PRO A 116 9.77 -5.45 12.90
C PRO A 116 8.95 -4.51 12.01
N ARG A 117 8.62 -3.33 12.53
CA ARG A 117 8.05 -2.24 11.73
C ARG A 117 9.15 -1.61 10.87
N ARG A 118 8.82 -1.32 9.62
CA ARG A 118 9.71 -0.68 8.64
C ARG A 118 8.99 0.49 7.99
N MET A 119 9.74 1.54 7.67
CA MET A 119 9.22 2.68 6.93
C MET A 119 9.26 2.38 5.44
N VAL A 120 8.14 2.63 4.75
CA VAL A 120 8.03 2.50 3.31
C VAL A 120 7.58 3.84 2.76
N TYR A 121 8.30 4.33 1.76
CA TYR A 121 7.96 5.57 1.07
C TYR A 121 7.26 5.26 -0.25
N PHE A 122 6.04 5.78 -0.41
CA PHE A 122 5.24 5.60 -1.62
C PHE A 122 5.26 6.87 -2.48
N GLY A 123 5.35 6.71 -3.79
CA GLY A 123 5.39 7.85 -4.71
C GLY A 123 5.28 7.46 -6.17
N THR A 124 5.48 8.44 -7.06
CA THR A 124 5.52 8.19 -8.51
C THR A 124 6.94 7.94 -9.03
N SER A 125 7.94 8.43 -8.31
CA SER A 125 9.36 8.28 -8.62
C SER A 125 10.21 8.60 -7.40
N ILE A 126 11.46 8.13 -7.40
CA ILE A 126 12.41 8.44 -6.33
C ILE A 126 12.60 9.94 -6.10
N PRO A 127 12.84 10.78 -7.15
CA PRO A 127 12.98 12.21 -6.95
C PRO A 127 11.73 12.85 -6.35
N SER A 128 10.52 12.36 -6.70
CA SER A 128 9.27 12.88 -6.11
C SER A 128 9.13 12.55 -4.63
N ILE A 129 9.58 11.37 -4.20
CA ILE A 129 9.53 10.92 -2.81
C ILE A 129 10.46 11.75 -1.93
N PHE A 130 11.65 12.05 -2.43
CA PHE A 130 12.67 12.78 -1.68
C PHE A 130 12.61 14.29 -1.87
N LYS A 131 11.68 14.79 -2.69
CA LYS A 131 11.50 16.23 -2.89
C LYS A 131 11.12 16.89 -1.56
N GLY A 132 11.95 17.83 -1.11
CA GLY A 132 11.73 18.57 0.13
C GLY A 132 12.16 17.85 1.41
N LEU A 133 12.76 16.66 1.31
CA LEU A 133 13.43 16.03 2.45
C LEU A 133 14.83 16.62 2.65
N THR A 134 15.30 16.63 3.89
CA THR A 134 16.69 16.98 4.19
C THR A 134 17.63 15.85 3.78
N THR A 135 18.93 16.15 3.64
CA THR A 135 19.96 15.14 3.33
C THR A 135 19.95 13.99 4.34
N GLU A 136 19.78 14.29 5.63
CA GLU A 136 19.70 13.29 6.69
C GLU A 136 18.46 12.39 6.54
N GLY A 137 17.32 12.98 6.16
CA GLY A 137 16.09 12.24 5.88
C GLY A 137 16.26 11.28 4.70
N ILE A 138 16.94 11.73 3.64
CA ILE A 138 17.27 10.90 2.47
C ILE A 138 18.21 9.76 2.88
N GLN A 139 19.29 10.05 3.62
CA GLN A 139 20.23 9.02 4.12
C GLN A 139 19.53 8.00 5.01
N HIS A 140 18.64 8.44 5.89
CA HIS A 140 17.87 7.54 6.74
C HIS A 140 17.00 6.59 5.91
N CYS A 141 16.33 7.10 4.88
CA CYS A 141 15.57 6.26 3.94
C CYS A 141 16.48 5.23 3.27
N PHE A 142 17.67 5.63 2.83
CA PHE A 142 18.61 4.70 2.20
C PHE A 142 19.06 3.57 3.11
N TRP A 143 19.29 3.85 4.39
CA TRP A 143 19.81 2.85 5.31
C TRP A 143 18.74 1.96 5.95
N ARG A 144 17.52 2.47 6.13
CA ARG A 144 16.49 1.80 6.94
C ARG A 144 15.11 1.74 6.32
N GLY A 145 14.90 2.42 5.20
CA GLY A 145 13.62 2.52 4.51
C GLY A 145 13.52 1.62 3.29
N TYR A 146 12.27 1.45 2.85
CA TYR A 146 11.91 0.82 1.59
C TYR A 146 11.24 1.84 0.69
N VAL A 147 11.30 1.64 -0.61
CA VAL A 147 10.64 2.53 -1.57
C VAL A 147 9.73 1.74 -2.49
N CYS A 148 8.52 2.26 -2.71
CA CYS A 148 7.54 1.67 -3.59
C CYS A 148 6.97 2.73 -4.53
N VAL A 149 7.32 2.64 -5.82
CA VAL A 149 6.89 3.63 -6.84
C VAL A 149 5.84 3.09 -7.80
N ARG A 150 5.54 1.78 -7.72
CA ARG A 150 4.60 1.11 -8.62
C ARG A 150 3.93 -0.07 -7.96
N GLY A 151 2.72 -0.34 -8.41
CA GLY A 151 2.06 -1.62 -8.19
C GLY A 151 2.59 -2.68 -9.15
N PHE A 152 2.28 -3.93 -8.86
CA PHE A 152 2.72 -5.08 -9.64
C PHE A 152 1.67 -6.17 -9.64
N ASP A 153 1.31 -6.62 -10.84
CA ASP A 153 0.41 -7.76 -11.01
C ASP A 153 1.24 -9.04 -11.04
N GLN A 154 1.17 -9.85 -9.97
CA GLN A 154 1.93 -11.09 -9.87
C GLN A 154 1.59 -12.10 -10.97
N LYS A 155 0.35 -12.11 -11.48
CA LYS A 155 -0.11 -13.09 -12.48
C LYS A 155 0.44 -12.74 -13.85
N SER A 156 0.28 -11.48 -14.28
CA SER A 156 0.75 -11.03 -15.59
C SER A 156 2.21 -10.54 -15.60
N ARG A 157 2.81 -10.35 -14.42
CA ARG A 157 4.12 -9.72 -14.20
C ARG A 157 4.22 -8.29 -14.75
N ALA A 158 3.07 -7.65 -14.96
CA ALA A 158 3.01 -6.31 -15.52
C ALA A 158 3.10 -5.25 -14.41
N PRO A 159 3.76 -4.10 -14.67
CA PRO A 159 3.67 -2.95 -13.79
C PRO A 159 2.23 -2.42 -13.75
N ARG A 160 1.85 -1.88 -12.58
CA ARG A 160 0.55 -1.24 -12.35
C ARG A 160 0.74 0.10 -11.64
N PRO A 161 -0.21 1.05 -11.77
CA PRO A 161 -0.24 2.22 -10.89
C PRO A 161 -0.40 1.81 -9.42
N LEU A 162 0.14 2.62 -8.50
CA LEU A 162 -0.20 2.49 -7.09
C LEU A 162 -1.67 2.84 -6.86
N MET A 163 -2.30 2.13 -5.92
CA MET A 163 -3.65 2.46 -5.46
C MET A 163 -3.63 3.77 -4.66
N ALA A 164 -4.74 4.52 -4.72
CA ALA A 164 -4.82 5.88 -4.16
C ALA A 164 -4.47 5.92 -2.67
N ARG A 165 -4.82 4.86 -1.94
CA ARG A 165 -4.54 4.70 -0.51
C ARG A 165 -3.05 4.64 -0.17
N LEU A 166 -2.23 4.14 -1.10
CA LEU A 166 -0.78 4.11 -0.94
C LEU A 166 -0.16 5.41 -1.43
N HIS A 167 -0.60 5.90 -2.60
CA HIS A 167 -0.16 7.19 -3.13
C HIS A 167 -1.17 7.75 -4.13
N PHE A 168 -1.57 9.01 -3.92
CA PHE A 168 -2.36 9.77 -4.88
C PHE A 168 -1.60 11.01 -5.36
N PRO A 169 -1.19 11.10 -6.64
CA PRO A 169 -0.38 12.22 -7.11
C PRO A 169 -1.20 13.51 -7.24
N ALA A 170 -0.60 14.63 -6.84
CA ALA A 170 -1.22 15.97 -6.92
C ALA A 170 -1.73 16.33 -8.33
N SER A 171 -1.05 15.86 -9.39
CA SER A 171 -1.45 16.08 -10.78
C SER A 171 -2.82 15.48 -11.13
N ARG A 172 -3.27 14.43 -10.42
CA ARG A 172 -4.59 13.82 -10.61
C ARG A 172 -5.70 14.56 -9.84
N LEU A 173 -5.37 15.27 -8.75
CA LEU A 173 -6.32 16.13 -8.05
C LEU A 173 -6.77 17.31 -8.94
N ALA A 174 -5.86 17.86 -9.75
CA ALA A 174 -6.16 19.03 -10.61
C ALA A 174 -7.07 18.70 -11.80
N LYS A 175 -7.06 17.47 -12.33
CA LYS A 175 -7.87 17.07 -13.49
C LYS A 175 -9.37 16.94 -13.22
N GLY A 176 -9.80 16.89 -11.95
CA GLY A 176 -11.22 16.84 -11.58
C GLY A 176 -11.95 18.18 -11.64
N LYS A 177 -11.24 19.31 -11.77
CA LYS A 177 -11.82 20.66 -11.76
C LYS A 177 -12.02 21.31 -13.14
N GLY A 178 -11.71 20.62 -14.24
CA GLY A 178 -11.76 21.19 -15.58
C GLY A 178 -12.55 20.33 -16.55
N LYS A 179 -13.88 20.32 -16.42
CA LYS A 179 -14.85 20.04 -17.50
C LYS A 179 -16.24 20.48 -17.02
N GLY A 180 -16.56 21.76 -17.26
CA GLY A 180 -17.88 22.34 -17.08
C GLY A 180 -17.94 23.66 -17.83
N ALA A 181 -18.88 23.73 -18.77
CA ALA A 181 -19.24 24.86 -19.63
C ALA A 181 -18.23 25.26 -20.72
N GLY A 182 -18.35 24.61 -21.88
CA GLY A 182 -18.28 25.35 -23.15
C GLY A 182 -19.71 25.81 -23.45
N GLU A 183 -19.87 27.11 -23.60
CA GLU A 183 -21.10 27.80 -24.00
C GLU A 183 -21.37 27.48 -25.47
N ASP A 184 -22.57 26.98 -25.79
CA ASP A 184 -23.11 26.99 -27.15
C ASP A 184 -23.85 28.32 -27.36
N GLU A 185 -23.56 28.98 -28.48
CA GLU A 185 -24.24 30.19 -28.99
C GLU A 185 -25.72 29.95 -29.33
#